data_AF-A0A2S9DDR5-F1
#
_entry.id   AF-A0A2S9DDR5-F1
#
_cell.length_a   1.000
_cell.length_b   1.000
_cell.length_c   1.000
_cell.angle_alpha   90.00
_cell.angle_beta   90.00
_cell.angle_gamma   90.00
#
_symmetry.space_group_name_H-M   'P 1'
#
loop_
_entity.id
_entity.type
_entity.pdbx_description
1 polymer ?
#
loop_
_entity_poly.entity_id
_entity_poly.type
_entity_poly.pdbx_seq_one_letter_code
_entity_poly.pdbx_strand_id
1 'polypeptide(L)' 'MKVLTMTTHTDSITLKIWDKTAIDHTIDAAIESLSHRAAAENCGIAVTLSGPKTFTVSLNR' A
#
# COMPACT_ATOMS: atom_id res chain seq x y z
N MET A 1 -16.18 -0.51 5.03
CA MET A 1 -14.72 -0.54 4.81
C MET A 1 -14.04 0.15 5.99
N LYS A 2 -13.42 -0.60 6.92
CA LYS A 2 -12.83 -0.03 8.15
C LYS A 2 -11.30 -0.13 8.09
N VAL A 3 -10.69 0.73 7.28
CA VAL A 3 -9.25 1.06 7.39
C VAL A 3 -9.10 1.95 8.62
N LEU A 4 -8.23 1.56 9.56
CA LEU A 4 -8.11 2.27 10.83
C LEU A 4 -7.05 3.36 10.78
N THR A 5 -6.03 3.17 9.95
CA THR A 5 -4.93 4.13 9.79
C THR A 5 -4.29 3.93 8.42
N MET A 6 -4.15 5.01 7.68
CA MET A 6 -3.36 5.07 6.44
C MET A 6 -2.28 6.11 6.66
N THR A 7 -1.03 5.68 6.59
CA THR A 7 0.13 6.56 6.67
C THR A 7 0.79 6.59 5.30
N THR A 8 0.79 7.75 4.66
CA THR A 8 1.40 7.94 3.34
C THR A 8 2.75 8.64 3.50
N HIS A 9 3.80 8.03 2.99
CA HIS A 9 5.10 8.63 2.77
C HIS A 9 5.30 8.91 1.28
N THR A 10 6.38 9.59 0.94
CA THR A 10 6.76 9.85 -0.45
C THR A 10 6.81 8.54 -1.24
N ASP A 11 7.49 7.51 -0.78
CA ASP A 11 7.68 6.30 -1.60
C ASP A 11 6.97 5.07 -1.03
N SER A 12 6.11 5.25 -0.04
CA SER A 12 5.38 4.14 0.58
C SER A 12 4.05 4.54 1.21
N ILE A 13 3.15 3.57 1.32
CA ILE A 13 1.85 3.69 1.95
C ILE A 13 1.73 2.53 2.92
N THR A 14 1.59 2.84 4.21
CA THR A 14 1.33 1.86 5.25
C THR A 14 -0.15 1.87 5.61
N LEU A 15 -0.79 0.71 5.51
CA LEU A 15 -2.21 0.47 5.71
C LEU A 15 -2.42 -0.45 6.90
N LYS A 16 -3.24 -0.02 7.86
CA LYS A 16 -3.70 -0.86 8.97
C LYS A 16 -5.15 -1.28 8.74
N ILE A 17 -5.34 -2.53 8.31
CA ILE A 17 -6.62 -3.06 7.83
C ILE A 17 -7.13 -4.14 8.79
N TRP A 18 -8.25 -3.87 9.47
CA TRP A 18 -8.84 -4.82 10.43
C TRP A 18 -9.87 -5.75 9.81
N ASP A 19 -10.52 -5.28 8.76
CA ASP A 19 -11.53 -6.01 8.01
C ASP A 19 -10.86 -6.84 6.92
N LYS A 20 -10.86 -8.17 7.10
CA LYS A 20 -10.18 -9.09 6.18
C LYS A 20 -10.76 -9.06 4.77
N THR A 21 -12.06 -8.80 4.65
CA THR A 21 -12.75 -8.70 3.36
C THR A 21 -12.34 -7.44 2.59
N ALA A 22 -11.74 -6.47 3.28
CA ALA A 22 -11.31 -5.22 2.70
C ALA A 22 -9.82 -5.19 2.29
N ILE A 23 -9.06 -6.24 2.60
CA ILE A 23 -7.59 -6.23 2.42
C ILE A 23 -7.24 -6.02 0.95
N ASP A 24 -7.75 -6.86 0.06
CA ASP A 24 -7.36 -6.87 -1.35
C ASP A 24 -7.65 -5.53 -2.02
N HIS A 25 -8.90 -5.04 -1.96
CA HIS A 25 -9.25 -3.78 -2.61
C HIS A 25 -8.55 -2.55 -2.00
N THR A 26 -8.21 -2.58 -0.71
CA THR A 26 -7.47 -1.46 -0.08
C THR A 26 -6.02 -1.46 -0.53
N ILE A 27 -5.41 -2.64 -0.67
CA ILE A 27 -4.06 -2.78 -1.22
C ILE A 27 -4.04 -2.36 -2.69
N ASP A 28 -5.02 -2.79 -3.49
CA ASP A 28 -5.15 -2.40 -4.89
C ASP A 28 -5.23 -0.88 -5.05
N ALA A 29 -6.04 -0.20 -4.23
CA ALA A 29 -6.14 1.27 -4.25
C ALA A 29 -4.80 1.95 -3.88
N ALA A 30 -4.01 1.39 -2.97
CA ALA A 30 -2.69 1.91 -2.63
C ALA A 30 -1.65 1.65 -3.74
N ILE A 31 -1.74 0.50 -4.41
CA ILE A 31 -0.93 0.19 -5.59
C ILE A 31 -1.25 1.17 -6.71
N GLU A 32 -2.53 1.43 -6.99
CA GLU A 32 -2.96 2.38 -8.02
C GLU A 32 -2.41 3.79 -7.76
N SER A 33 -2.48 4.24 -6.51
CA SER A 33 -1.89 5.53 -6.07
C SER A 33 -0.39 5.62 -6.36
N LEU A 34 0.36 4.53 -6.16
CA LEU A 34 1.80 4.47 -6.41
C LEU A 34 2.16 4.12 -7.85
N SER A 35 1.25 3.58 -8.65
CA SER A 35 1.48 3.10 -10.01
C SER A 35 1.91 4.22 -10.96
N HIS A 36 1.29 5.40 -10.85
CA HIS A 36 1.69 6.56 -11.63
C HIS A 36 3.15 6.97 -11.37
N ARG A 37 3.60 6.85 -10.13
CA ARG A 37 4.96 7.20 -9.74
C ARG A 37 5.95 6.11 -10.08
N ALA A 38 5.58 4.85 -9.87
CA ALA A 38 6.36 3.70 -10.32
C ALA A 38 6.66 3.78 -11.82
N ALA A 39 5.67 4.16 -12.63
CA ALA A 39 5.84 4.38 -14.07
C ALA A 39 6.76 5.57 -14.39
N ALA A 40 6.59 6.69 -13.70
CA ALA A 40 7.42 7.89 -13.91
C ALA A 40 8.89 7.66 -13.53
N GLU A 41 9.15 6.92 -12.45
CA GLU A 41 10.48 6.65 -11.92
C GLU A 41 11.09 5.35 -12.46
N ASN A 42 10.37 4.61 -13.30
CA ASN A 42 10.75 3.32 -13.87
C ASN A 42 11.14 2.29 -12.79
N CYS A 43 10.28 2.18 -11.78
CA CYS A 43 10.48 1.36 -10.57
C CYS A 43 9.39 0.30 -10.45
N GLY A 44 9.66 -0.74 -9.66
CA GLY A 44 8.64 -1.72 -9.25
C GLY A 44 7.80 -1.22 -8.06
N ILE A 45 6.76 -1.97 -7.73
CA ILE A 45 6.00 -1.81 -6.48
C ILE A 45 6.17 -3.10 -5.67
N ALA A 46 6.53 -2.97 -4.40
CA ALA A 46 6.60 -4.06 -3.44
C ALA A 46 5.49 -3.91 -2.40
N VAL A 47 4.81 -5.01 -2.10
CA VAL A 47 3.84 -5.09 -0.99
C VAL A 47 4.42 -5.99 0.08
N THR A 48 4.58 -5.47 1.28
CA THR A 48 5.15 -6.19 2.42
C THR A 48 4.15 -6.25 3.56
N LEU A 49 3.99 -7.42 4.18
CA LEU A 49 3.30 -7.54 5.45
C LEU A 49 4.26 -7.13 6.58
N SER A 50 4.20 -5.86 6.98
CA SER A 50 5.10 -5.30 8.00
C SER A 50 4.71 -5.66 9.44
N GLY A 51 3.50 -6.21 9.64
CA GLY A 51 3.06 -6.66 10.97
C GLY A 51 1.63 -7.18 10.98
N PRO A 52 1.08 -7.47 12.17
CA PRO A 52 -0.29 -7.93 12.29
C PRO A 52 -1.23 -6.89 11.70
N LYS A 53 -1.96 -7.28 10.64
CA LYS A 53 -2.95 -6.43 9.98
C LYS A 53 -2.36 -5.12 9.40
N THR A 54 -1.05 -5.09 9.19
CA THR A 54 -0.33 -3.92 8.71
C THR A 54 0.41 -4.27 7.43
N PHE A 55 0.03 -3.60 6.35
CA PHE A 55 0.59 -3.78 5.01
C PHE A 55 1.33 -2.51 4.62
N THR A 56 2.50 -2.64 4.02
CA THR A 56 3.24 -1.52 3.47
C THR A 56 3.40 -1.75 1.97
N VAL A 57 2.87 -0.83 1.18
CA VAL A 57 3.09 -0.76 -0.26
C VAL A 57 4.18 0.26 -0.50
N SER A 58 5.28 -0.10 -1.16
CA SER A 58 6.40 0.81 -1.40
C SER A 58 6.92 0.70 -2.82
N LEU A 59 7.50 1.79 -3.33
CA LEU A 59 8.26 1.76 -4.56
C LEU A 59 9.56 0.98 -4.34
N ASN A 60 9.87 0.07 -5.27
CA ASN A 60 11.08 -0.74 -5.25
C ASN A 60 11.98 -0.31 -6.42
N ARG A 61 13.13 0.29 -6.08
CA ARG A 61 14.13 0.83 -7.00
C ARG A 61 15.29 -0.13 -7.18
#